data_AF-A0A0P7BNY6-F1
#
_entry.id   AF-A0A0P7BNY6-F1
#
_cell.length_a   1.000
_cell.length_b   1.000
_cell.length_c   1.000
_cell.angle_alpha   90.00
_cell.angle_beta   90.00
_cell.angle_gamma   90.00
#
_symmetry.space_group_name_H-M   'P 1'
#
loop_
_entity.id
_entity.type
_entity.pdbx_description
1 polymer ?
#
loop_
_entity_poly.entity_id
_entity_poly.type
_entity_poly.pdbx_seq_one_letter_code
_entity_poly.pdbx_strand_id
1 'polypeptide(L)'
;MEGSRRQHNFRLSGSKLLQEIQEETALSNRTRSGNQALAPTTPVSTSSISSILTGFQITEQALSRGGVSEFPTLVSHHDSFTVWRYYTAPTSPLYLTVENLTRASRAVESLMNGLNFFMQKHAQEIKDLISGKGDANLLDSIALKQGPETRCFTEISKAICSFEKEHGERRAGRKSSDLTEHQLTKALLTLKLYLETNRFIILKDPEEPDMSKRRASLPEIGERIVDIAEKVLDITEASRGTSDKLYMPNPPTANPLLVVAHSGLTQASRRRAVKLLNRPQMVGTWDSLLSARLAEAMMQREETAAYDDWMRRVGEGELLLGAEERDENAPVQPMHRIISMTVSLTGRRKATISLKTWQEWMEGKLGQQSAIEW
;
A
#
# COMPACT_ATOMS: atom_id res chain seq x y z
N MET A 1 -11.55 -23.41 -18.00
CA MET A 1 -10.52 -24.22 -17.33
C MET A 1 -9.10 -23.95 -17.84
N GLU A 2 -8.86 -23.69 -19.14
CA GLU A 2 -7.49 -23.54 -19.70
C GLU A 2 -6.73 -22.27 -19.28
N GLY A 3 -7.43 -21.17 -18.96
CA GLY A 3 -6.79 -19.91 -18.54
C GLY A 3 -6.16 -19.94 -17.15
N SER A 4 -6.78 -20.65 -16.19
CA SER A 4 -6.26 -20.82 -14.82
C SER A 4 -4.95 -21.63 -14.82
N ARG A 5 -4.89 -22.68 -15.66
CA ARG A 5 -3.65 -23.40 -15.95
C ARG A 5 -2.56 -22.48 -16.50
N ARG A 6 -2.88 -21.55 -17.40
CA ARG A 6 -1.86 -20.65 -18.00
C ARG A 6 -1.29 -19.62 -17.02
N GLN A 7 -2.07 -19.02 -16.12
CA GLN A 7 -1.55 -18.09 -15.12
C GLN A 7 -0.82 -18.79 -13.97
N HIS A 8 -1.33 -19.95 -13.53
CA HIS A 8 -0.63 -20.79 -12.56
C HIS A 8 0.68 -21.33 -13.14
N ASN A 9 0.68 -21.77 -14.41
CA ASN A 9 1.89 -22.16 -15.12
C ASN A 9 2.83 -20.98 -15.36
N PHE A 10 2.34 -19.76 -15.65
CA PHE A 10 3.20 -18.58 -15.78
C PHE A 10 3.90 -18.25 -14.45
N ARG A 11 3.20 -18.39 -13.32
CA ARG A 11 3.77 -18.19 -11.98
C ARG A 11 4.76 -19.29 -11.57
N LEU A 12 4.45 -20.56 -11.85
CA LEU A 12 5.35 -21.71 -11.63
C LEU A 12 6.57 -21.70 -12.56
N SER A 13 6.40 -21.31 -13.81
CA SER A 13 7.51 -21.13 -14.75
C SER A 13 8.34 -19.90 -14.39
N GLY A 14 7.72 -18.84 -13.88
CA GLY A 14 8.42 -17.67 -13.35
C GLY A 14 9.24 -17.97 -12.10
N SER A 15 8.76 -18.83 -11.20
CA SER A 15 9.53 -19.25 -10.02
C SER A 15 10.69 -20.19 -10.37
N LYS A 16 10.52 -21.08 -11.36
CA LYS A 16 11.62 -21.88 -11.92
C LYS A 16 12.67 -21.01 -12.60
N LEU A 17 12.23 -20.03 -13.40
CA LEU A 17 13.14 -19.07 -14.03
C LEU A 17 13.90 -18.22 -13.00
N LEU A 18 13.26 -17.83 -11.89
CA LEU A 18 13.95 -17.18 -10.77
C LEU A 18 15.04 -18.05 -10.18
N GLN A 19 14.74 -19.33 -9.96
CA GLN A 19 15.68 -20.27 -9.41
C GLN A 19 16.87 -20.47 -10.36
N GLU A 20 16.61 -20.62 -11.66
CA GLU A 20 17.65 -20.72 -12.70
C GLU A 20 18.52 -19.46 -12.76
N ILE A 21 17.92 -18.25 -12.72
CA ILE A 21 18.68 -16.99 -12.69
C ILE A 21 19.52 -16.87 -11.41
N GLN A 22 18.99 -17.28 -10.26
CA GLN A 22 19.73 -17.27 -8.98
C GLN A 22 20.89 -18.26 -9.00
N GLU A 23 20.70 -19.46 -9.54
CA GLU A 23 21.72 -20.49 -9.71
C GLU A 23 22.81 -20.03 -10.70
N GLU A 24 22.41 -19.44 -11.84
CA GLU A 24 23.35 -18.93 -12.86
C GLU A 24 24.15 -17.72 -12.35
N THR A 25 23.53 -16.83 -11.57
CA THR A 25 24.23 -15.70 -10.93
C THR A 25 25.23 -16.18 -9.88
N ALA A 26 24.88 -17.23 -9.12
CA ALA A 26 25.79 -17.84 -8.15
C ALA A 26 26.98 -18.55 -8.83
N LEU A 27 26.77 -19.17 -10.00
CA LEU A 27 27.80 -19.82 -10.81
C LEU A 27 28.68 -18.81 -11.57
N SER A 28 28.09 -17.72 -12.07
CA SER A 28 28.82 -16.65 -12.77
C SER A 28 29.76 -15.88 -11.83
N ASN A 29 29.37 -15.68 -10.57
CA ASN A 29 30.23 -15.10 -9.53
C ASN A 29 31.43 -16.01 -9.15
N ARG A 30 31.42 -17.29 -9.52
CA ARG A 30 32.57 -18.20 -9.37
C ARG A 30 33.51 -18.22 -10.58
N THR A 31 33.10 -17.67 -11.73
CA THR A 31 33.76 -17.96 -13.02
C THR A 31 34.18 -16.71 -13.81
N ARG A 32 34.33 -15.55 -13.16
CA ARG A 32 34.82 -14.33 -13.83
C ARG A 32 36.33 -14.34 -14.07
N SER A 33 36.73 -15.03 -15.14
CA SER A 33 37.92 -14.72 -15.93
C SER A 33 37.63 -15.07 -17.39
N GLY A 34 37.53 -14.08 -18.26
CA GLY A 34 37.45 -14.30 -19.71
C GLY A 34 36.57 -13.29 -20.45
N ASN A 35 37.20 -12.32 -21.10
CA ASN A 35 36.60 -11.38 -22.04
C ASN A 35 35.97 -12.10 -23.24
N GLN A 36 34.77 -11.65 -23.65
CA GLN A 36 34.49 -11.39 -25.07
C GLN A 36 33.24 -10.50 -25.21
N ALA A 37 33.40 -9.44 -26.00
CA ALA A 37 32.37 -8.45 -26.32
C ALA A 37 31.61 -8.87 -27.59
N LEU A 38 30.28 -8.78 -27.54
CA LEU A 38 29.36 -8.84 -28.69
C LEU A 38 28.37 -7.66 -28.60
N ALA A 39 27.94 -7.19 -29.78
CA ALA A 39 27.24 -5.93 -30.06
C ALA A 39 25.91 -5.70 -29.32
N PRO A 40 25.41 -4.43 -29.24
CA PRO A 40 24.43 -4.01 -28.24
C PRO A 40 22.99 -4.27 -28.71
N THR A 41 22.48 -5.47 -28.49
CA THR A 41 21.07 -5.59 -28.09
C THR A 41 21.04 -5.15 -26.65
N THR A 42 20.33 -4.07 -26.28
CA THR A 42 20.22 -3.65 -24.89
C THR A 42 19.64 -4.83 -24.09
N PRO A 43 20.46 -5.57 -23.31
CA PRO A 43 19.97 -6.77 -22.66
C PRO A 43 18.99 -6.30 -21.60
N VAL A 44 17.79 -6.88 -21.57
CA VAL A 44 16.94 -6.72 -20.39
C VAL A 44 17.75 -7.25 -19.23
N SER A 45 18.11 -6.37 -18.30
CA SER A 45 18.97 -6.74 -17.17
C SER A 45 18.34 -7.92 -16.43
N THR A 46 19.13 -8.97 -16.19
CA THR A 46 18.71 -10.11 -15.36
C THR A 46 18.28 -9.66 -13.97
N SER A 47 18.83 -8.55 -13.46
CA SER A 47 18.40 -7.92 -12.22
C SER A 47 16.96 -7.37 -12.28
N SER A 48 16.54 -6.79 -13.41
CA SER A 48 15.18 -6.29 -13.61
C SER A 48 14.17 -7.44 -13.68
N ILE A 49 14.53 -8.53 -14.37
CA ILE A 49 13.71 -9.75 -14.44
C ILE A 49 13.59 -10.38 -13.05
N SER A 50 14.71 -10.51 -12.34
CA SER A 50 14.73 -11.04 -10.98
C SER A 50 13.87 -10.19 -10.04
N SER A 51 13.97 -8.86 -10.08
CA SER A 51 13.13 -7.97 -9.28
C SER A 51 11.64 -8.14 -9.57
N ILE A 52 11.23 -8.18 -10.85
CA ILE A 52 9.82 -8.38 -11.23
C ILE A 52 9.30 -9.71 -10.67
N LEU A 53 10.06 -10.78 -10.85
CA LEU A 53 9.64 -12.11 -10.41
C LEU A 53 9.61 -12.21 -8.88
N THR A 54 10.58 -11.62 -8.18
CA THR A 54 10.55 -11.52 -6.71
C THR A 54 9.34 -10.72 -6.25
N GLY A 55 8.98 -9.64 -6.95
CA GLY A 55 7.75 -8.89 -6.70
C GLY A 55 6.48 -9.74 -6.84
N PHE A 56 6.40 -10.61 -7.86
CA PHE A 56 5.29 -11.56 -8.00
C PHE A 56 5.27 -12.60 -6.88
N GLN A 57 6.42 -13.11 -6.46
CA GLN A 57 6.51 -14.06 -5.37
C GLN A 57 6.05 -13.44 -4.04
N ILE A 58 6.49 -12.22 -3.73
CA ILE A 58 6.03 -11.48 -2.55
C ILE A 58 4.51 -11.27 -2.60
N THR A 59 3.98 -10.88 -3.76
CA THR A 59 2.53 -10.65 -3.93
C THR A 59 1.71 -11.93 -3.78
N GLU A 60 2.18 -13.04 -4.36
CA GLU A 60 1.51 -14.34 -4.26
C GLU A 60 1.46 -14.80 -2.81
N GLN A 61 2.58 -14.68 -2.09
CA GLN A 61 2.64 -15.04 -0.67
C GLN A 61 1.74 -14.14 0.17
N ALA A 62 1.74 -12.83 -0.09
CA ALA A 62 0.85 -11.88 0.57
C ALA A 62 -0.62 -12.29 0.44
N LEU A 63 -1.03 -12.68 -0.77
CA LEU A 63 -2.39 -13.09 -1.08
C LEU A 63 -2.74 -14.46 -0.50
N SER A 64 -1.87 -15.46 -0.65
CA SER A 64 -2.18 -16.84 -0.26
C SER A 64 -2.12 -17.05 1.26
N ARG A 65 -1.24 -16.32 1.96
CA ARG A 65 -1.02 -16.46 3.40
C ARG A 65 -1.57 -15.31 4.25
N GLY A 66 -2.01 -14.23 3.61
CA GLY A 66 -2.53 -13.04 4.31
C GLY A 66 -1.46 -12.12 4.88
N GLY A 67 -0.21 -12.24 4.41
CA GLY A 67 0.90 -11.39 4.80
C GLY A 67 2.24 -11.80 4.18
N VAL A 68 3.23 -10.92 4.28
CA VAL A 68 4.60 -11.09 3.77
C VAL A 68 5.63 -11.22 4.88
N SER A 69 5.23 -11.09 6.15
CA SER A 69 6.11 -11.13 7.33
C SER A 69 6.85 -12.47 7.49
N GLU A 70 6.32 -13.56 6.93
CA GLU A 70 6.94 -14.89 6.97
C GLU A 70 8.18 -15.04 6.07
N PHE A 71 8.47 -14.06 5.20
CA PHE A 71 9.56 -14.14 4.22
C PHE A 71 10.47 -12.90 4.20
N PRO A 72 11.14 -12.59 5.33
CA PRO A 72 11.93 -11.36 5.48
C PRO A 72 13.12 -11.28 4.50
N THR A 73 13.66 -12.43 4.07
CA THR A 73 14.78 -12.49 3.13
C THR A 73 14.37 -11.98 1.74
N LEU A 74 13.22 -12.40 1.21
CA LEU A 74 12.70 -11.92 -0.08
C LEU A 74 12.45 -10.41 -0.06
N VAL A 75 11.87 -9.91 1.04
CA VAL A 75 11.60 -8.49 1.26
C VAL A 75 12.90 -7.68 1.33
N SER A 76 13.94 -8.21 1.98
CA SER A 76 15.22 -7.52 2.19
C SER A 76 16.03 -7.27 0.92
N HIS A 77 15.74 -7.99 -0.17
CA HIS A 77 16.44 -7.88 -1.45
C HIS A 77 15.65 -7.11 -2.51
N HIS A 78 14.48 -6.56 -2.17
CA HIS A 78 13.62 -5.88 -3.12
C HIS A 78 13.59 -4.36 -2.87
N ASP A 79 13.91 -3.57 -3.89
CA ASP A 79 13.97 -2.10 -3.81
C ASP A 79 12.64 -1.47 -3.33
N SER A 80 11.50 -2.01 -3.76
CA SER A 80 10.17 -1.55 -3.33
C SER A 80 9.91 -1.70 -1.83
N PHE A 81 10.81 -2.31 -1.06
CA PHE A 81 10.73 -2.42 0.40
C PHE A 81 11.94 -1.85 1.14
N THR A 82 12.98 -1.40 0.43
CA THR A 82 14.27 -1.06 1.06
C THR A 82 14.81 0.33 0.73
N VAL A 83 14.39 0.97 -0.36
CA VAL A 83 14.85 2.32 -0.75
C VAL A 83 14.66 3.36 0.36
N TRP A 84 13.57 3.28 1.12
CA TRP A 84 13.30 4.18 2.25
C TRP A 84 14.39 4.16 3.33
N ARG A 85 15.13 3.05 3.46
CA ARG A 85 16.18 2.89 4.49
C ARG A 85 17.36 3.84 4.29
N TYR A 86 17.58 4.30 3.06
CA TYR A 86 18.74 5.13 2.73
C TYR A 86 18.37 6.49 2.12
N TYR A 87 17.07 6.77 1.95
CA TYR A 87 16.61 8.04 1.42
C TYR A 87 16.93 9.20 2.37
N THR A 88 17.37 10.31 1.78
CA THR A 88 17.63 11.59 2.44
C THR A 88 17.14 12.72 1.53
N ALA A 89 16.66 13.80 2.12
CA ALA A 89 16.19 14.95 1.35
C ALA A 89 17.36 15.55 0.53
N PRO A 90 17.10 16.00 -0.72
CA PRO A 90 18.14 16.64 -1.52
C PRO A 90 18.63 17.92 -0.85
N THR A 91 19.96 18.10 -0.82
CA THR A 91 20.64 19.29 -0.25
C THR A 91 21.11 20.28 -1.31
N SER A 92 20.90 19.97 -2.59
CA SER A 92 21.27 20.79 -3.74
C SER A 92 20.41 22.06 -3.83
N PRO A 93 20.94 23.20 -4.33
CA PRO A 93 20.14 24.41 -4.55
C PRO A 93 19.04 24.25 -5.61
N LEU A 94 19.12 23.22 -6.46
CA LEU A 94 18.08 22.82 -7.41
C LEU A 94 17.41 21.55 -6.90
N TYR A 95 16.26 21.71 -6.24
CA TYR A 95 15.52 20.61 -5.64
C TYR A 95 14.64 19.93 -6.68
N LEU A 96 13.98 20.70 -7.53
CA LEU A 96 12.93 20.23 -8.42
C LEU A 96 13.47 19.69 -9.76
N THR A 97 14.11 18.53 -9.69
CA THR A 97 14.63 17.78 -10.85
C THR A 97 13.88 16.46 -11.02
N VAL A 98 13.86 15.92 -12.24
CA VAL A 98 13.25 14.60 -12.53
C VAL A 98 13.87 13.50 -11.66
N GLU A 99 15.18 13.57 -11.44
CA GLU A 99 15.91 12.61 -10.61
C GLU A 99 15.48 12.68 -9.14
N ASN A 100 15.40 13.89 -8.56
CA ASN A 100 15.00 14.06 -7.17
C ASN A 100 13.54 13.63 -6.94
N LEU A 101 12.65 13.98 -7.87
CA LEU A 101 11.25 13.52 -7.84
C LEU A 101 11.16 12.00 -7.94
N THR A 102 11.93 11.38 -8.85
CA THR A 102 11.96 9.92 -9.01
C THR A 102 12.47 9.22 -7.75
N ARG A 103 13.55 9.73 -7.13
CA ARG A 103 14.09 9.19 -5.87
C ARG A 103 13.07 9.31 -4.73
N ALA A 104 12.41 10.46 -4.60
CA ALA A 104 11.37 10.67 -3.61
C ALA A 104 10.16 9.75 -3.83
N SER A 105 9.70 9.59 -5.09
CA SER A 105 8.59 8.70 -5.45
C SER A 105 8.89 7.25 -5.09
N ARG A 106 10.10 6.77 -5.41
CA ARG A 106 10.52 5.41 -5.03
C ARG A 106 10.61 5.26 -3.51
N ALA A 107 11.14 6.26 -2.81
CA ALA A 107 11.28 6.21 -1.35
C ALA A 107 9.93 6.22 -0.64
N VAL A 108 8.96 7.03 -1.08
CA VAL A 108 7.65 7.15 -0.40
C VAL A 108 6.78 5.91 -0.60
N GLU A 109 6.83 5.29 -1.78
CA GLU A 109 6.19 3.99 -2.05
C GLU A 109 6.87 2.89 -1.23
N SER A 110 8.22 2.89 -1.22
CA SER A 110 9.01 1.93 -0.45
C SER A 110 8.73 2.03 1.05
N LEU A 111 8.56 3.24 1.57
CA LEU A 111 8.21 3.50 2.96
C LEU A 111 6.84 2.94 3.31
N MET A 112 5.83 3.12 2.45
CA MET A 112 4.50 2.55 2.67
C MET A 112 4.54 1.03 2.76
N ASN A 113 5.29 0.38 1.85
CA ASN A 113 5.50 -1.07 1.89
C ASN A 113 6.26 -1.52 3.16
N GLY A 114 7.26 -0.75 3.58
CA GLY A 114 7.98 -0.95 4.84
C GLY A 114 7.08 -0.85 6.07
N LEU A 115 6.21 0.16 6.12
CA LEU A 115 5.23 0.35 7.19
C LEU A 115 4.21 -0.79 7.24
N ASN A 116 3.69 -1.22 6.09
CA ASN A 116 2.80 -2.38 6.01
C ASN A 116 3.48 -3.66 6.53
N PHE A 117 4.74 -3.88 6.13
CA PHE A 117 5.54 -5.00 6.63
C PHE A 117 5.76 -4.91 8.15
N PHE A 118 6.05 -3.72 8.67
CA PHE A 118 6.19 -3.46 10.11
C PHE A 118 4.92 -3.84 10.86
N MET A 119 3.75 -3.39 10.38
CA MET A 119 2.45 -3.71 11.01
C MET A 119 2.18 -5.21 11.04
N GLN A 120 2.53 -5.95 9.98
CA GLN A 120 2.39 -7.40 9.95
C GLN A 120 3.36 -8.11 10.91
N LYS A 121 4.62 -7.66 10.96
CA LYS A 121 5.64 -8.22 11.85
C LYS A 121 5.26 -8.06 13.33
N HIS A 122 4.63 -6.93 13.68
CA HIS A 122 4.22 -6.60 15.05
C HIS A 122 2.73 -6.85 15.31
N ALA A 123 2.04 -7.61 14.45
CA ALA A 123 0.59 -7.83 14.54
C ALA A 123 0.16 -8.44 15.89
N GLN A 124 0.97 -9.32 16.48
CA GLN A 124 0.69 -9.90 17.79
C GLN A 124 0.84 -8.88 18.93
N GLU A 125 1.84 -8.00 18.90
CA GLU A 125 1.97 -6.93 19.89
C GLU A 125 0.81 -5.92 19.76
N ILE A 126 0.40 -5.60 18.52
CA ILE A 126 -0.77 -4.75 18.24
C ILE A 126 -2.07 -5.42 18.72
N LYS A 127 -2.19 -6.74 18.57
CA LYS A 127 -3.32 -7.51 19.11
C LYS A 127 -3.44 -7.35 20.62
N ASP A 128 -2.33 -7.51 21.33
CA ASP A 128 -2.31 -7.44 22.78
C ASP A 128 -2.68 -6.02 23.26
N LEU A 129 -2.26 -4.99 22.51
CA LEU A 129 -2.68 -3.60 22.72
C LEU A 129 -4.19 -3.41 22.54
N ILE A 130 -4.77 -3.88 21.42
CA ILE A 130 -6.22 -3.75 21.15
C ILE A 130 -7.06 -4.54 22.14
N SER A 131 -6.55 -5.69 22.59
CA SER A 131 -7.25 -6.60 23.51
C SER A 131 -7.14 -6.18 24.97
N GLY A 132 -6.41 -5.10 25.28
CA GLY A 132 -6.13 -4.68 26.65
C GLY A 132 -5.26 -5.65 27.45
N LYS A 133 -4.57 -6.58 26.78
CA LYS A 133 -3.67 -7.57 27.39
C LYS A 133 -2.21 -7.10 27.44
N GLY A 134 -1.90 -6.01 26.74
CA GLY A 134 -0.56 -5.43 26.69
C GLY A 134 -0.24 -4.54 27.90
N ASP A 135 1.05 -4.42 28.19
CA ASP A 135 1.55 -3.47 29.20
C ASP A 135 1.24 -2.03 28.80
N ALA A 136 1.12 -1.14 29.80
CA ALA A 136 0.86 0.29 29.58
C ALA A 136 1.87 0.98 28.64
N ASN A 137 3.10 0.46 28.57
CA ASN A 137 4.19 0.98 27.74
C ASN A 137 4.33 0.28 26.38
N LEU A 138 3.44 -0.67 26.05
CA LEU A 138 3.58 -1.48 24.85
C LEU A 138 3.50 -0.63 23.57
N LEU A 139 2.59 0.35 23.53
CA LEU A 139 2.47 1.27 22.39
C LEU A 139 3.77 2.07 22.18
N ASP A 140 4.34 2.63 23.26
CA ASP A 140 5.61 3.38 23.18
C ASP A 140 6.77 2.48 22.75
N SER A 141 6.82 1.24 23.25
CA SER A 141 7.83 0.24 22.84
C SER A 141 7.75 -0.08 21.35
N ILE A 142 6.55 -0.31 20.81
CA ILE A 142 6.38 -0.56 19.37
C ILE A 142 6.69 0.70 18.56
N ALA A 143 6.25 1.88 19.01
CA ALA A 143 6.53 3.14 18.33
C ALA A 143 8.03 3.44 18.24
N LEU A 144 8.81 3.12 19.29
CA LEU A 144 10.27 3.25 19.27
C LEU A 144 10.92 2.34 18.20
N LYS A 145 10.39 1.13 17.98
CA LYS A 145 10.87 0.22 16.93
C LYS A 145 10.62 0.76 15.52
N GLN A 146 9.65 1.67 15.35
CA GLN A 146 9.32 2.32 14.07
C GLN A 146 10.17 3.58 13.78
N GLY A 147 11.16 3.89 14.61
CA GLY A 147 12.04 5.05 14.46
C GLY A 147 12.68 5.21 13.07
N PRO A 148 13.19 4.15 12.42
CA PRO A 148 13.77 4.25 11.07
C PRO A 148 12.76 4.72 10.01
N GLU A 149 11.52 4.22 10.05
CA GLU A 149 10.45 4.60 9.14
C GLU A 149 10.04 6.05 9.37
N THR A 150 9.90 6.47 10.63
CA THR A 150 9.61 7.87 11.01
C THR A 150 10.70 8.82 10.53
N ARG A 151 11.98 8.43 10.60
CA ARG A 151 13.08 9.24 10.05
C ARG A 151 12.91 9.44 8.54
N CYS A 152 12.63 8.38 7.79
CA CYS A 152 12.42 8.51 6.34
C CYS A 152 11.20 9.37 6.01
N PHE A 153 10.11 9.23 6.78
CA PHE A 153 8.92 10.08 6.64
C PHE A 153 9.28 11.56 6.76
N THR A 154 10.05 11.95 7.78
CA THR A 154 10.50 13.33 7.97
C THR A 154 11.37 13.83 6.81
N GLU A 155 12.28 13.00 6.28
CA GLU A 155 13.11 13.36 5.12
C GLU A 155 12.28 13.57 3.85
N ILE A 156 11.27 12.75 3.61
CA ILE A 156 10.35 12.91 2.48
C ILE A 156 9.50 14.18 2.65
N SER A 157 9.00 14.45 3.85
CA SER A 157 8.26 15.69 4.17
C SER A 157 9.11 16.93 3.83
N LYS A 158 10.37 16.98 4.29
CA LYS A 158 11.32 18.06 3.93
C LYS A 158 11.53 18.21 2.43
N ALA A 159 11.69 17.10 1.71
CA ALA A 159 11.87 17.12 0.26
C ALA A 159 10.63 17.70 -0.45
N ILE A 160 9.43 17.25 -0.07
CA ILE A 160 8.17 17.76 -0.62
C ILE A 160 8.04 19.26 -0.37
N CYS A 161 8.26 19.75 0.87
CA CYS A 161 8.23 21.18 1.16
C CYS A 161 9.19 21.99 0.28
N SER A 162 10.40 21.47 0.04
CA SER A 162 11.39 22.11 -0.82
C SER A 162 10.95 22.14 -2.28
N PHE A 163 10.36 21.05 -2.77
CA PHE A 163 9.82 20.95 -4.13
C PHE A 163 8.64 21.92 -4.35
N GLU A 164 7.74 22.02 -3.39
CA GLU A 164 6.58 22.94 -3.47
C GLU A 164 7.01 24.40 -3.47
N LYS A 165 7.97 24.76 -2.62
CA LYS A 165 8.53 26.11 -2.58
C LYS A 165 9.13 26.48 -3.94
N GLU A 166 9.97 25.61 -4.50
CA GLU A 166 10.58 25.83 -5.81
C GLU A 166 9.54 25.87 -6.94
N HIS A 167 8.51 25.01 -6.89
CA HIS A 167 7.40 25.02 -7.85
C HIS A 167 6.65 26.35 -7.82
N GLY A 168 6.35 26.88 -6.63
CA GLY A 168 5.73 28.19 -6.45
C GLY A 168 6.58 29.34 -7.00
N GLU A 169 7.89 29.32 -6.74
CA GLU A 169 8.84 30.31 -7.26
C GLU A 169 8.94 30.26 -8.80
N ARG A 170 8.97 29.07 -9.41
CA ARG A 170 8.97 28.88 -10.87
C ARG A 170 7.66 29.33 -11.54
N ARG A 171 6.53 29.22 -10.84
CA ARG A 171 5.25 29.71 -11.33
C ARG A 171 5.18 31.25 -11.28
N ALA A 172 5.78 31.86 -10.26
CA ALA A 172 5.82 33.30 -10.08
C ALA A 172 6.82 34.01 -11.01
N GLY A 173 8.00 33.42 -11.23
CA GLY A 173 8.98 33.90 -12.21
C GLY A 173 9.08 32.91 -13.35
N ARG A 174 8.68 33.31 -14.58
CA ARG A 174 8.63 32.52 -15.84
C ARG A 174 9.93 31.77 -16.20
N LYS A 175 10.40 30.86 -15.35
CA LYS A 175 11.57 30.02 -15.55
C LYS A 175 11.12 28.81 -16.36
N SER A 176 11.78 28.58 -17.49
CA SER A 176 11.56 27.38 -18.29
C SER A 176 11.92 26.14 -17.47
N SER A 177 11.04 25.13 -17.51
CA SER A 177 11.20 23.83 -16.88
C SER A 177 11.17 22.77 -17.98
N ASP A 178 12.02 21.76 -17.87
CA ASP A 178 11.99 20.59 -18.77
C ASP A 178 10.73 19.74 -18.59
N LEU A 179 10.07 19.85 -17.42
CA LEU A 179 8.80 19.19 -17.10
C LEU A 179 7.60 20.10 -17.40
N THR A 180 6.53 19.51 -17.95
CA THR A 180 5.26 20.22 -18.11
C THR A 180 4.62 20.50 -16.74
N GLU A 181 3.88 21.59 -16.63
CA GLU A 181 3.21 21.97 -15.37
C GLU A 181 2.26 20.86 -14.88
N HIS A 182 1.60 20.15 -15.80
CA HIS A 182 0.72 19.02 -15.49
C HIS A 182 1.49 17.82 -14.94
N GLN A 183 2.63 17.45 -15.54
CA GLN A 183 3.49 16.38 -15.03
C GLN A 183 3.99 16.69 -13.63
N LEU A 184 4.50 17.90 -13.43
CA LEU A 184 5.04 18.35 -12.16
C LEU A 184 3.97 18.37 -11.06
N THR A 185 2.80 18.95 -11.36
CA THR A 185 1.65 18.95 -10.45
C THR A 185 1.24 17.53 -10.07
N LYS A 186 1.19 16.62 -11.06
CA LYS A 186 0.89 15.20 -10.82
C LYS A 186 1.93 14.55 -9.90
N ALA A 187 3.23 14.75 -10.12
CA ALA A 187 4.28 14.24 -9.24
C ALA A 187 4.07 14.67 -7.79
N LEU A 188 3.90 15.98 -7.58
CA LEU A 188 3.78 16.54 -6.23
C LEU A 188 2.52 16.02 -5.54
N LEU A 189 1.40 15.94 -6.25
CA LEU A 189 0.18 15.35 -5.71
C LEU A 189 0.36 13.86 -5.38
N THR A 190 1.04 13.08 -6.22
CA THR A 190 1.32 11.66 -5.93
C THR A 190 2.25 11.50 -4.73
N LEU A 191 3.29 12.33 -4.59
CA LEU A 191 4.16 12.34 -3.41
C LEU A 191 3.37 12.65 -2.13
N LYS A 192 2.51 13.66 -2.17
CA LYS A 192 1.63 14.02 -1.05
C LYS A 192 0.63 12.93 -0.72
N LEU A 193 0.04 12.28 -1.72
CA LEU A 193 -0.88 11.16 -1.52
C LEU A 193 -0.23 10.07 -0.67
N TYR A 194 0.98 9.67 -1.06
CA TYR A 194 1.73 8.65 -0.33
C TYR A 194 2.25 9.14 1.01
N LEU A 195 2.62 10.42 1.15
CA LEU A 195 2.99 11.01 2.44
C LEU A 195 1.81 10.95 3.43
N GLU A 196 0.62 11.42 3.05
CA GLU A 196 -0.58 11.36 3.89
C GLU A 196 -0.95 9.90 4.22
N THR A 197 -0.78 8.98 3.26
CA THR A 197 -0.98 7.54 3.50
C THR A 197 0.02 6.98 4.51
N ASN A 198 1.29 7.37 4.44
CA ASN A 198 2.30 6.96 5.42
C ASN A 198 2.02 7.55 6.80
N ARG A 199 1.59 8.83 6.85
CA ARG A 199 1.10 9.49 8.06
C ARG A 199 -0.11 8.78 8.64
N PHE A 200 -0.92 8.12 7.82
CA PHE A 200 -2.05 7.31 8.27
C PHE A 200 -1.62 6.03 8.99
N ILE A 201 -0.51 5.41 8.56
CA ILE A 201 -0.06 4.08 9.04
C ILE A 201 0.93 4.17 10.21
N ILE A 202 1.76 5.22 10.27
CA ILE A 202 2.74 5.41 11.36
C ILE A 202 2.05 5.40 12.73
N LEU A 203 2.65 4.81 13.76
CA LEU A 203 2.07 4.70 15.09
C LEU A 203 2.19 6.01 15.89
N LYS A 204 3.28 6.76 15.70
CA LYS A 204 3.51 8.06 16.32
C LYS A 204 4.01 9.09 15.30
N ASP A 205 3.16 10.06 14.99
CA ASP A 205 3.44 11.10 14.00
C ASP A 205 4.44 12.09 14.59
N PRO A 206 5.58 12.34 13.92
CA PRO A 206 6.55 13.32 14.39
C PRO A 206 6.00 14.76 14.40
N GLU A 207 5.01 15.07 13.56
CA GLU A 207 4.38 16.40 13.48
C GLU A 207 3.19 16.55 14.44
N GLU A 208 2.55 15.43 14.84
CA GLU A 208 1.44 15.41 15.79
C GLU A 208 1.64 14.31 16.86
N PRO A 209 2.51 14.55 17.86
CA PRO A 209 2.85 13.54 18.87
C PRO A 209 1.74 13.28 19.90
N ASP A 210 0.73 14.14 19.96
CA ASP A 210 -0.46 13.97 20.83
C ASP A 210 -1.40 12.93 20.20
N MET A 211 -1.45 11.75 20.82
CA MET A 211 -2.23 10.61 20.32
C MET A 211 -3.74 10.86 20.30
N SER A 212 -4.26 11.68 21.22
CA SER A 212 -5.69 12.00 21.29
C SER A 212 -6.09 12.91 20.15
N LYS A 213 -5.31 13.98 19.92
CA LYS A 213 -5.52 14.87 18.77
C LYS A 213 -5.34 14.13 17.46
N ARG A 214 -4.31 13.30 17.36
CA ARG A 214 -4.08 12.46 16.19
C ARG A 214 -5.26 11.55 15.89
N ARG A 215 -5.79 10.86 16.90
CA ARG A 215 -6.94 9.97 16.72
C ARG A 215 -8.16 10.74 16.19
N ALA A 216 -8.35 11.96 16.68
CA ALA A 216 -9.42 12.83 16.19
C ALA A 216 -9.19 13.34 14.75
N SER A 217 -7.93 13.49 14.31
CA SER A 217 -7.58 13.94 12.95
C SER A 217 -7.52 12.83 11.89
N LEU A 218 -7.54 11.55 12.28
CA LEU A 218 -7.52 10.40 11.34
C LEU A 218 -8.63 10.44 10.27
N PRO A 219 -9.91 10.73 10.59
CA PRO A 219 -10.96 10.86 9.58
C PRO A 219 -10.63 11.92 8.51
N GLU A 220 -10.10 13.07 8.94
CA GLU A 220 -9.72 14.14 8.02
C GLU A 220 -8.53 13.75 7.13
N ILE A 221 -7.55 13.01 7.67
CA ILE A 221 -6.45 12.43 6.88
C ILE A 221 -7.03 11.50 5.81
N GLY A 222 -7.99 10.64 6.18
CA GLY A 222 -8.67 9.73 5.25
C GLY A 222 -9.34 10.46 4.08
N GLU A 223 -10.10 11.53 4.35
CA GLU A 223 -10.70 12.37 3.31
C GLU A 223 -9.65 13.06 2.42
N ARG A 224 -8.58 13.61 3.00
CA ARG A 224 -7.48 14.21 2.23
C ARG A 224 -6.83 13.22 1.27
N ILE A 225 -6.62 11.97 1.69
CA ILE A 225 -6.06 10.93 0.81
C ILE A 225 -6.98 10.71 -0.40
N VAL A 226 -8.28 10.61 -0.18
CA VAL A 226 -9.27 10.40 -1.26
C VAL A 226 -9.34 11.61 -2.19
N ASP A 227 -9.34 12.84 -1.65
CA ASP A 227 -9.32 14.09 -2.43
C ASP A 227 -8.09 14.19 -3.32
N ILE A 228 -6.90 13.90 -2.78
CA ILE A 228 -5.66 13.96 -3.55
C ILE A 228 -5.66 12.86 -4.62
N ALA A 229 -6.11 11.65 -4.29
CA ALA A 229 -6.19 10.55 -5.24
C ALA A 229 -7.12 10.86 -6.42
N GLU A 230 -8.29 11.47 -6.16
CA GLU A 230 -9.20 11.91 -7.21
C GLU A 230 -8.54 12.93 -8.14
N LYS A 231 -7.87 13.96 -7.60
CA LYS A 231 -7.12 14.94 -8.40
C LYS A 231 -6.03 14.31 -9.27
N VAL A 232 -5.27 13.35 -8.73
CA VAL A 232 -4.25 12.62 -9.50
C VAL A 232 -4.89 11.84 -10.65
N LEU A 233 -6.04 11.23 -10.42
CA LEU A 233 -6.77 10.46 -11.44
C LEU A 233 -7.36 11.35 -12.52
N ASP A 234 -7.94 12.49 -12.16
CA ASP A 234 -8.50 13.45 -13.10
C ASP A 234 -7.42 14.03 -14.02
N ILE A 235 -6.24 14.39 -13.47
CA ILE A 235 -5.09 14.79 -14.28
C ILE A 235 -4.65 13.65 -15.20
N THR A 236 -4.62 12.41 -14.69
CA THR A 236 -4.21 11.25 -15.48
C THR A 236 -5.15 11.00 -16.65
N GLU A 237 -6.46 11.11 -16.45
CA GLU A 237 -7.47 10.98 -17.50
C GLU A 237 -7.42 12.13 -18.51
N ALA A 238 -7.25 13.37 -18.05
CA ALA A 238 -7.08 14.53 -18.92
C ALA A 238 -5.83 14.43 -19.81
N SER A 239 -4.77 13.76 -19.33
CA SER A 239 -3.54 13.51 -20.08
C SER A 239 -3.56 12.23 -20.93
N ARG A 240 -4.66 11.43 -20.94
CA ARG A 240 -4.76 10.25 -21.82
C ARG A 240 -4.88 10.71 -23.28
N GLY A 241 -3.79 10.64 -24.02
CA GLY A 241 -3.74 10.98 -25.44
C GLY A 241 -2.72 12.06 -25.82
N THR A 242 -2.15 12.77 -24.83
CA THR A 242 -1.02 13.67 -25.06
C THR A 242 0.27 12.85 -25.11
N SER A 243 1.04 12.97 -26.19
CA SER A 243 2.38 12.36 -26.35
C SER A 243 3.40 13.09 -25.47
N ASP A 244 3.21 13.04 -24.16
CA ASP A 244 4.15 13.63 -23.20
C ASP A 244 5.31 12.64 -23.03
N LYS A 245 6.44 12.94 -23.69
CA LYS A 245 7.57 12.02 -23.91
C LYS A 245 8.41 11.76 -22.65
N LEU A 246 8.20 12.50 -21.57
CA LEU A 246 8.89 12.33 -20.30
C LEU A 246 8.09 11.42 -19.37
N TYR A 247 8.47 10.15 -19.35
CA TYR A 247 7.90 9.18 -18.42
C TYR A 247 8.48 9.43 -17.02
N MET A 248 7.68 10.03 -16.15
CA MET A 248 8.01 10.13 -14.74
C MET A 248 7.32 8.98 -13.98
N PRO A 249 8.09 8.12 -13.29
CA PRO A 249 7.51 7.03 -12.53
C PRO A 249 6.72 7.60 -11.35
N ASN A 250 5.39 7.49 -11.43
CA ASN A 250 4.48 7.83 -10.34
C ASN A 250 3.91 6.53 -9.80
N PRO A 251 4.01 6.27 -8.48
CA PRO A 251 3.42 5.08 -7.89
C PRO A 251 1.88 5.11 -8.05
N PRO A 252 1.23 3.93 -8.16
CA PRO A 252 -0.20 3.84 -8.44
C PRO A 252 -1.04 4.39 -7.27
N THR A 253 -2.22 4.96 -7.54
CA THR A 253 -3.12 5.44 -6.47
C THR A 253 -3.88 4.31 -5.78
N ALA A 254 -3.85 3.09 -6.35
CA ALA A 254 -4.60 1.93 -5.85
C ALA A 254 -4.24 1.57 -4.39
N ASN A 255 -2.95 1.58 -4.02
CA ASN A 255 -2.53 1.23 -2.67
C ASN A 255 -3.03 2.24 -1.61
N PRO A 256 -2.81 3.56 -1.75
CA PRO A 256 -3.43 4.57 -0.89
C PRO A 256 -4.95 4.43 -0.73
N LEU A 257 -5.66 4.22 -1.84
CA LEU A 257 -7.11 4.06 -1.82
C LEU A 257 -7.53 2.79 -1.09
N LEU A 258 -6.80 1.68 -1.26
CA LEU A 258 -7.05 0.45 -0.53
C LEU A 258 -6.82 0.61 0.98
N VAL A 259 -5.80 1.38 1.40
CA VAL A 259 -5.56 1.71 2.82
C VAL A 259 -6.76 2.44 3.41
N VAL A 260 -7.30 3.46 2.72
CA VAL A 260 -8.49 4.18 3.19
C VAL A 260 -9.69 3.25 3.23
N ALA A 261 -9.92 2.46 2.18
CA ALA A 261 -11.03 1.51 2.15
C ALA A 261 -10.94 0.43 3.25
N HIS A 262 -9.72 0.07 3.68
CA HIS A 262 -9.47 -0.85 4.78
C HIS A 262 -9.53 -0.16 6.16
N SER A 263 -9.38 1.17 6.25
CA SER A 263 -9.12 1.91 7.49
C SER A 263 -10.22 1.89 8.55
N GLY A 264 -11.45 1.48 8.18
CA GLY A 264 -12.65 1.43 9.03
C GLY A 264 -12.94 2.68 9.84
N LEU A 265 -12.51 3.84 9.32
CA LEU A 265 -12.98 5.15 9.72
C LEU A 265 -14.41 5.36 9.18
N THR A 266 -14.74 6.56 8.73
CA THR A 266 -16.01 6.95 8.13
C THR A 266 -16.33 6.11 6.88
N GLN A 267 -17.55 5.57 6.84
CA GLN A 267 -18.03 4.79 5.69
C GLN A 267 -18.06 5.61 4.40
N ALA A 268 -18.34 6.92 4.49
CA ALA A 268 -18.32 7.84 3.35
C ALA A 268 -16.97 7.82 2.60
N SER A 269 -15.85 8.01 3.32
CA SER A 269 -14.51 8.02 2.73
C SER A 269 -14.15 6.67 2.12
N ARG A 270 -14.55 5.57 2.78
CA ARG A 270 -14.31 4.20 2.30
C ARG A 270 -15.06 3.92 1.00
N ARG A 271 -16.37 4.24 0.94
CA ARG A 271 -17.19 4.10 -0.28
C ARG A 271 -16.64 4.95 -1.42
N ARG A 272 -16.19 6.18 -1.14
CA ARG A 272 -15.57 7.06 -2.13
C ARG A 272 -14.23 6.50 -2.63
N ALA A 273 -13.41 5.94 -1.74
CA ALA A 273 -12.17 5.26 -2.14
C ALA A 273 -12.44 4.05 -3.06
N VAL A 274 -13.45 3.22 -2.74
CA VAL A 274 -13.89 2.11 -3.60
C VAL A 274 -14.37 2.60 -4.97
N LYS A 275 -15.13 3.70 -5.01
CA LYS A 275 -15.55 4.33 -6.28
C LYS A 275 -14.35 4.74 -7.15
N LEU A 276 -13.30 5.29 -6.54
CA LEU A 276 -12.08 5.65 -7.25
C LEU A 276 -11.26 4.42 -7.69
N LEU A 277 -11.21 3.35 -6.89
CA LEU A 277 -10.58 2.07 -7.29
C LEU A 277 -11.25 1.45 -8.52
N ASN A 278 -12.57 1.63 -8.65
CA ASN A 278 -13.33 1.19 -9.82
C ASN A 278 -12.99 1.95 -11.12
N ARG A 279 -12.23 3.07 -11.06
CA ARG A 279 -11.68 3.71 -12.27
C ARG A 279 -10.51 2.86 -12.78
N PRO A 280 -10.58 2.26 -13.98
CA PRO A 280 -9.55 1.33 -14.44
C PRO A 280 -8.18 2.00 -14.55
N GLN A 281 -7.24 1.51 -13.74
CA GLN A 281 -5.82 1.87 -13.80
C GLN A 281 -5.01 0.62 -14.13
N MET A 282 -4.43 0.56 -15.33
CA MET A 282 -3.48 -0.51 -15.67
C MET A 282 -2.06 -0.11 -15.24
N VAL A 283 -1.85 0.13 -13.95
CA VAL A 283 -0.55 0.55 -13.41
C VAL A 283 -0.13 -0.37 -12.25
N GLY A 284 0.94 -1.14 -12.47
CA GLY A 284 1.55 -2.00 -11.44
C GLY A 284 1.01 -3.43 -11.39
N THR A 285 1.30 -4.12 -10.29
CA THR A 285 0.99 -5.55 -10.06
C THR A 285 -0.48 -5.79 -9.69
N TRP A 286 -1.17 -4.76 -9.18
CA TRP A 286 -2.55 -4.85 -8.71
C TRP A 286 -3.52 -4.29 -9.75
N ASP A 287 -4.57 -5.05 -10.01
CA ASP A 287 -5.75 -4.55 -10.71
C ASP A 287 -6.54 -3.67 -9.74
N SER A 288 -6.76 -2.39 -10.11
CA SER A 288 -7.56 -1.47 -9.28
C SER A 288 -8.98 -2.01 -9.06
N LEU A 289 -9.51 -2.79 -10.02
CA LEU A 289 -10.81 -3.46 -9.91
C LEU A 289 -10.79 -4.61 -8.90
N LEU A 290 -9.73 -5.42 -8.87
CA LEU A 290 -9.56 -6.44 -7.82
C LEU A 290 -9.54 -5.77 -6.44
N SER A 291 -8.79 -4.67 -6.30
CA SER A 291 -8.69 -3.92 -5.04
C SER A 291 -10.06 -3.37 -4.61
N ALA A 292 -10.87 -2.88 -5.55
CA ALA A 292 -12.24 -2.45 -5.28
C ALA A 292 -13.11 -3.60 -4.75
N ARG A 293 -13.09 -4.77 -5.40
CA ARG A 293 -13.86 -5.95 -4.96
C ARG A 293 -13.43 -6.49 -3.62
N LEU A 294 -12.12 -6.49 -3.33
CA LEU A 294 -11.62 -6.87 -2.02
C LEU A 294 -12.14 -5.93 -0.95
N ALA A 295 -12.05 -4.61 -1.17
CA ALA A 295 -12.57 -3.62 -0.25
C ALA A 295 -14.09 -3.73 -0.02
N GLU A 296 -14.88 -3.96 -1.08
CA GLU A 296 -16.33 -4.19 -0.97
C GLU A 296 -16.65 -5.41 -0.11
N ALA A 297 -15.99 -6.54 -0.38
CA ALA A 297 -16.24 -7.78 0.36
C ALA A 297 -15.79 -7.67 1.82
N MET A 298 -14.73 -6.93 2.10
CA MET A 298 -14.31 -6.57 3.44
C MET A 298 -15.36 -5.76 4.18
N MET A 299 -15.84 -4.67 3.58
CA MET A 299 -16.88 -3.82 4.17
C MET A 299 -18.16 -4.62 4.48
N GLN A 300 -18.57 -5.49 3.55
CA GLN A 300 -19.73 -6.38 3.74
C GLN A 300 -19.53 -7.36 4.90
N ARG A 301 -18.33 -7.95 5.02
CA ARG A 301 -18.01 -8.85 6.14
C ARG A 301 -18.02 -8.12 7.48
N GLU A 302 -17.48 -6.90 7.56
CA GLU A 302 -17.48 -6.09 8.77
C GLU A 302 -18.90 -5.72 9.21
N GLU A 303 -19.77 -5.37 8.25
CA GLU A 303 -21.18 -5.09 8.48
C GLU A 303 -21.94 -6.32 9.01
N THR A 304 -21.68 -7.49 8.40
CA THR A 304 -22.24 -8.78 8.84
C THR A 304 -21.78 -9.12 10.25
N ALA A 305 -20.49 -8.92 10.57
CA ALA A 305 -19.95 -9.16 11.92
C ALA A 305 -20.63 -8.27 12.97
N ALA A 306 -20.80 -6.98 12.64
CA ALA A 306 -21.46 -6.05 13.54
C ALA A 306 -22.93 -6.40 13.76
N TYR A 307 -23.61 -6.90 12.73
CA TYR A 307 -24.99 -7.37 12.84
C TYR A 307 -25.10 -8.66 13.67
N ASP A 308 -24.21 -9.63 13.43
CA ASP A 308 -24.16 -10.89 14.19
C ASP A 308 -23.92 -10.63 15.69
N ASP A 309 -22.99 -9.73 16.03
CA ASP A 309 -22.73 -9.34 17.43
C ASP A 309 -23.93 -8.64 18.07
N TRP A 310 -24.58 -7.74 17.33
CA TRP A 310 -25.80 -7.08 17.81
C TRP A 310 -26.92 -8.08 18.09
N MET A 311 -27.19 -9.00 17.16
CA MET A 311 -28.19 -10.06 17.32
C MET A 311 -27.90 -10.96 18.52
N ARG A 312 -26.62 -11.30 18.73
CA ARG A 312 -26.18 -12.07 19.91
C ARG A 312 -26.50 -11.34 21.20
N ARG A 313 -26.15 -10.05 21.30
CA ARG A 313 -26.38 -9.21 22.49
C ARG A 313 -27.87 -8.98 22.77
N VAL A 314 -28.69 -8.88 21.74
CA VAL A 314 -30.16 -8.86 21.87
C VAL A 314 -30.68 -10.19 22.42
N GLY A 315 -30.19 -11.32 21.91
CA GLY A 315 -30.56 -12.65 22.41
C GLY A 315 -30.13 -12.91 23.86
N GLU A 316 -29.03 -12.29 24.29
CA GLU A 316 -28.53 -12.31 25.67
C GLU A 316 -29.26 -11.30 26.59
N GLY A 317 -30.13 -10.45 26.05
CA GLY A 317 -30.89 -9.45 26.80
C GLY A 317 -30.09 -8.20 27.18
N GLU A 318 -28.88 -8.02 26.63
CA GLU A 318 -28.04 -6.83 26.87
C GLU A 318 -28.54 -5.59 26.12
N LEU A 319 -29.27 -5.79 25.02
CA LEU A 319 -29.80 -4.74 24.15
C LEU A 319 -31.28 -4.98 23.86
N LEU A 320 -32.03 -3.89 23.68
CA LEU A 320 -33.43 -3.94 23.25
C LEU A 320 -33.52 -4.03 21.72
N LEU A 321 -34.45 -4.84 21.23
CA LEU A 321 -34.84 -4.87 19.81
C LEU A 321 -35.29 -3.48 19.36
N GLY A 322 -34.70 -2.97 18.28
CA GLY A 322 -35.06 -1.69 17.68
C GLY A 322 -34.34 -0.45 18.24
N ALA A 323 -33.38 -0.61 19.16
CA ALA A 323 -32.55 0.48 19.68
C ALA A 323 -31.39 0.90 18.74
N GLU A 324 -31.41 0.45 17.48
CA GLU A 324 -30.30 0.66 16.55
C GLU A 324 -30.43 2.03 15.85
N GLU A 325 -29.89 3.09 16.45
CA GLU A 325 -29.43 4.26 15.69
C GLU A 325 -28.06 3.94 15.09
N ARG A 326 -28.03 3.11 14.04
CA ARG A 326 -26.82 2.97 13.21
C ARG A 326 -26.69 4.23 12.37
N ASP A 327 -25.83 5.14 12.81
CA ASP A 327 -25.28 6.14 11.89
C ASP A 327 -24.55 5.38 10.77
N GLU A 328 -25.09 5.46 9.55
CA GLU A 328 -24.53 4.82 8.35
C GLU A 328 -23.09 5.25 8.06
N ASN A 329 -22.63 6.36 8.66
CA ASN A 329 -21.29 6.90 8.55
C ASN A 329 -20.41 6.63 9.78
N ALA A 330 -20.92 5.92 10.79
CA ALA A 330 -20.17 5.58 11.98
C ALA A 330 -18.89 4.78 11.64
N PRO A 331 -17.78 5.04 12.36
CA PRO A 331 -16.59 4.21 12.27
C PRO A 331 -16.89 2.75 12.62
N VAL A 332 -16.17 1.84 11.97
CA VAL A 332 -16.32 0.41 12.26
C VAL A 332 -15.62 0.09 13.57
N GLN A 333 -16.37 -0.52 14.49
CA GLN A 333 -15.86 -0.97 15.78
C GLN A 333 -14.63 -1.87 15.61
N PRO A 334 -13.52 -1.65 16.36
CA PRO A 334 -12.27 -2.37 16.18
C PRO A 334 -12.40 -3.91 16.13
N MET A 335 -13.29 -4.49 16.93
CA MET A 335 -13.51 -5.94 16.99
C MET A 335 -14.09 -6.54 15.71
N HIS A 336 -14.89 -5.76 14.97
CA HIS A 336 -15.51 -6.20 13.71
C HIS A 336 -14.61 -5.98 12.50
N ARG A 337 -13.47 -5.29 12.67
CA ARG A 337 -12.54 -4.96 11.58
C ARG A 337 -11.85 -6.21 11.07
N ILE A 338 -11.65 -6.27 9.74
CA ILE A 338 -10.83 -7.32 9.13
C ILE A 338 -9.37 -7.16 9.57
N ILE A 339 -8.77 -8.26 10.04
CA ILE A 339 -7.35 -8.35 10.40
C ILE A 339 -6.55 -9.26 9.47
N SER A 340 -7.21 -10.23 8.83
CA SER A 340 -6.56 -11.15 7.92
C SER A 340 -7.44 -11.40 6.71
N MET A 341 -6.81 -11.44 5.55
CA MET A 341 -7.43 -11.73 4.27
C MET A 341 -6.53 -12.69 3.49
N THR A 342 -7.06 -13.84 3.09
CA THR A 342 -6.40 -14.70 2.10
C THR A 342 -7.21 -14.74 0.81
N VAL A 343 -6.53 -14.87 -0.32
CA VAL A 343 -7.13 -14.82 -1.65
C VAL A 343 -6.59 -15.98 -2.47
N SER A 344 -7.51 -16.81 -2.95
CA SER A 344 -7.23 -17.93 -3.86
C SER A 344 -7.86 -17.64 -5.21
N LEU A 345 -7.04 -17.44 -6.25
CA LEU A 345 -7.54 -17.20 -7.60
C LEU A 345 -8.15 -18.48 -8.17
N THR A 346 -9.44 -18.42 -8.54
CA THR A 346 -10.20 -19.55 -9.10
C THR A 346 -10.43 -19.41 -10.61
N GLY A 347 -10.23 -18.22 -11.17
CA GLY A 347 -10.37 -17.92 -12.59
C GLY A 347 -9.67 -16.63 -13.01
N ARG A 348 -9.90 -16.18 -14.25
CA ARG A 348 -9.22 -15.00 -14.83
C ARG A 348 -9.50 -13.71 -14.05
N ARG A 349 -10.73 -13.55 -13.58
CA ARG A 349 -11.17 -12.44 -12.72
C ARG A 349 -12.14 -12.94 -11.66
N LYS A 350 -11.81 -14.11 -11.10
CA LYS A 350 -12.59 -14.73 -10.03
C LYS A 350 -11.64 -15.21 -8.95
N ALA A 351 -12.01 -14.99 -7.70
CA ALA A 351 -11.24 -15.45 -6.55
C ALA A 351 -12.19 -15.88 -5.44
N THR A 352 -11.73 -16.84 -4.63
CA THR A 352 -12.30 -17.09 -3.31
C THR A 352 -11.43 -16.37 -2.30
N ILE A 353 -12.05 -15.54 -1.47
CA ILE A 353 -11.37 -14.84 -0.38
C ILE A 353 -11.81 -15.42 0.95
N SER A 354 -10.90 -15.47 1.92
CA SER A 354 -11.22 -15.76 3.32
C SER A 354 -10.92 -14.52 4.14
N LEU A 355 -11.94 -13.98 4.79
CA LEU A 355 -11.87 -12.77 5.59
C LEU A 355 -12.06 -13.11 7.06
N LYS A 356 -11.19 -12.55 7.90
CA LYS A 356 -11.21 -12.78 9.33
C LYS A 356 -11.19 -11.46 10.08
N THR A 357 -12.13 -11.29 10.98
CA THR A 357 -12.23 -10.15 11.90
C THR A 357 -11.29 -10.30 13.10
N TRP A 358 -11.04 -9.20 13.81
CA TRP A 358 -10.33 -9.23 15.09
C TRP A 358 -10.99 -10.15 16.11
N GLN A 359 -12.31 -10.08 16.24
CA GLN A 359 -13.07 -10.95 17.14
C GLN A 359 -12.89 -12.42 16.80
N GLU A 360 -13.06 -12.81 15.54
CA GLU A 360 -12.84 -14.20 15.10
C GLU A 360 -11.39 -14.66 15.33
N TRP A 361 -10.42 -13.75 15.20
CA TRP A 361 -9.03 -14.08 15.49
C TRP A 361 -8.79 -14.31 16.98
N MET A 362 -9.38 -13.49 17.84
CA MET A 362 -9.31 -13.63 19.30
C MET A 362 -9.97 -14.92 19.79
N GLU A 363 -11.10 -15.29 19.18
CA GLU A 363 -11.87 -16.50 19.52
C GLU A 363 -11.34 -17.77 18.84
N GLY A 364 -10.30 -17.67 18.01
CA GLY A 364 -9.75 -18.83 17.28
C GLY A 364 -10.68 -19.39 16.19
N LYS A 365 -11.73 -18.66 15.80
CA LYS A 365 -12.66 -19.05 14.74
C LYS A 365 -11.97 -19.03 13.38
N LEU A 366 -12.48 -19.77 12.40
CA LEU A 366 -12.02 -19.69 11.01
C LEU A 366 -12.57 -18.42 10.35
N GLY A 367 -11.85 -17.89 9.36
CA GLY A 367 -12.34 -16.78 8.55
C GLY A 367 -13.48 -17.21 7.63
N GLN A 368 -14.43 -16.31 7.37
CA GLN A 368 -15.53 -16.57 6.46
C GLN A 368 -15.07 -16.47 5.01
N GLN A 369 -15.53 -17.39 4.17
CA GLN A 369 -15.19 -17.41 2.74
C GLN A 369 -16.28 -16.74 1.91
N SER A 370 -15.86 -15.98 0.90
CA SER A 370 -16.74 -15.42 -0.11
C SER A 370 -16.08 -15.48 -1.49
N ALA A 371 -16.90 -15.55 -2.53
CA ALA A 371 -16.41 -15.47 -3.91
C ALA A 371 -16.52 -14.03 -4.41
N ILE A 372 -15.52 -13.57 -5.14
CA ILE A 372 -15.50 -12.25 -5.79
C ILE A 372 -15.21 -12.37 -7.28
N GLU A 373 -15.75 -11.43 -8.06
CA GLU A 373 -15.54 -11.30 -9.50
C GLU A 373 -15.37 -9.83 -9.91
N TRP A 374 -14.44 -9.55 -10.82
CA TRP A 374 -14.10 -8.19 -11.28
C TRP A 374 -13.89 -8.08 -12.79
#